data_AF-A0A511Y4F0-F1
#
_entry.id   AF-A0A511Y4F0-F1
#
_cell.length_a   1.000
_cell.length_b   1.000
_cell.length_c   1.000
_cell.angle_alpha   90.00
_cell.angle_beta   90.00
_cell.angle_gamma   90.00
#
_symmetry.space_group_name_H-M   'P 1'
#
loop_
_entity.id
_entity.type
_entity.pdbx_description
1 polymer ?
#
loop_
_entity_poly.entity_id
_entity_poly.type
_entity_poly.pdbx_seq_one_letter_code
_entity_poly.pdbx_strand_id
1 'polypeptide(L)'
;MLSARLDTAKLDLLFLLIYPIFILFQKQLLLLTLSKKEMDYKEISKKTVGYLYQAHSSIRTSEMDNTLIALAELRISQLNGCSYCCSFHANELREMGMELSLIDKIPGYKHSVSFSPKQVLVLRWADAVTGLTEDMEVLLEELKKEFSEKEIVELTSSISLMNALNRLRISLGDKF
;
A
#
# COMPACT_ATOMS: atom_id res chain seq x y z
N MET A 1 18.24 25.21 64.95
CA MET A 1 17.25 24.60 64.04
C MET A 1 16.34 25.70 63.50
N LEU A 2 16.64 26.26 62.32
CA LEU A 2 15.69 27.16 61.63
C LEU A 2 14.74 26.31 60.80
N SER A 3 13.45 26.31 61.10
CA SER A 3 12.43 25.75 60.22
C SER A 3 12.10 26.78 59.14
N ALA A 4 12.41 26.46 57.89
CA ALA A 4 11.92 27.23 56.76
C ALA A 4 10.41 27.00 56.64
N ARG A 5 9.60 27.96 57.08
CA ARG A 5 8.18 28.01 56.72
C ARG A 5 8.10 28.37 55.25
N LEU A 6 7.73 27.40 54.42
CA LEU A 6 7.39 27.65 53.03
C LEU A 6 6.13 28.50 52.97
N ASP A 7 6.21 29.62 52.25
CA ASP A 7 5.13 30.56 52.01
C ASP A 7 4.06 29.91 51.11
N THR A 8 2.88 29.68 51.66
CA THR A 8 1.77 29.00 50.99
C THR A 8 1.32 29.78 49.75
N ALA A 9 1.46 31.10 49.72
CA ALA A 9 1.10 31.91 48.56
C ALA A 9 2.03 31.68 47.37
N LYS A 10 3.31 31.37 47.61
CA LYS A 10 4.26 31.00 46.55
C LYS A 10 3.98 29.61 45.98
N LEU A 11 3.51 28.69 46.82
CA LEU A 11 3.10 27.35 46.40
C LEU A 11 1.85 27.41 45.51
N ASP A 12 0.88 28.26 45.85
CA ASP A 12 -0.34 28.43 45.05
C ASP A 12 -0.08 29.07 43.68
N LEU A 13 0.82 30.07 43.63
CA LEU A 13 1.20 30.71 42.36
C LEU A 13 1.98 29.76 41.45
N LEU A 14 2.83 28.91 42.03
CA LEU A 14 3.56 27.86 41.31
C LEU A 14 2.59 26.81 40.75
N PHE A 15 1.54 26.47 41.50
CA PHE A 15 0.51 25.55 41.04
C PHE A 15 -0.27 26.12 39.87
N LEU A 16 -0.66 27.39 39.92
CA LEU A 16 -1.37 28.08 38.83
C LEU A 16 -0.55 28.19 37.54
N LEU A 17 0.79 28.28 37.64
CA LEU A 17 1.67 28.36 36.47
C LEU A 17 1.98 26.98 35.87
N ILE A 18 2.13 25.94 36.69
CA ILE A 18 2.56 24.61 36.23
C ILE A 18 1.38 23.73 35.83
N TYR A 19 0.23 23.84 36.51
CA TYR A 19 -0.95 23.02 36.26
C TYR A 19 -1.50 23.08 34.82
N PRO A 20 -1.61 24.25 34.14
CA PRO A 20 -2.05 24.29 32.74
C PRO A 20 -1.03 23.65 31.79
N ILE A 21 0.27 23.75 32.07
CA ILE A 21 1.34 23.10 31.31
C ILE A 21 1.25 21.57 31.48
N PHE A 22 0.98 21.10 32.70
CA PHE A 22 0.78 19.69 32.99
C PHE A 22 -0.46 19.12 32.30
N ILE A 23 -1.58 19.87 32.26
CA ILE A 23 -2.79 19.47 31.51
C ILE A 23 -2.51 19.44 30.00
N LEU A 24 -1.79 20.41 29.45
CA LEU A 24 -1.40 20.41 28.04
C LEU A 24 -0.49 19.22 27.73
N PHE A 25 0.47 18.91 28.59
CA PHE A 25 1.35 17.75 28.46
C PHE A 25 0.57 16.43 28.57
N GLN A 26 -0.37 16.30 29.50
CA GLN A 26 -1.25 15.13 29.60
C GLN A 26 -2.18 15.00 28.41
N LYS A 27 -2.72 16.09 27.86
CA LYS A 27 -3.51 16.07 26.61
C LYS A 27 -2.66 15.67 25.42
N GLN A 28 -1.43 16.18 25.32
CA GLN A 28 -0.48 15.80 24.27
C GLN A 28 -0.10 14.32 24.40
N LEU A 29 0.17 13.84 25.61
CA LEU A 29 0.49 12.44 25.90
C LEU A 29 -0.71 11.52 25.65
N LEU A 30 -1.93 11.97 26.01
CA LEU A 30 -3.16 11.25 25.72
C LEU A 30 -3.41 11.18 24.21
N LEU A 31 -3.21 12.27 23.47
CA LEU A 31 -3.27 12.28 22.00
C LEU A 31 -2.19 11.38 21.36
N LEU A 32 -1.01 11.29 21.96
CA LEU A 32 0.06 10.37 21.55
C LEU A 32 -0.27 8.91 21.87
N THR A 33 -0.93 8.61 23.01
CA THR A 33 -1.41 7.25 23.33
C THR A 33 -2.71 6.87 22.61
N LEU A 34 -3.48 7.88 22.18
CA LEU A 34 -4.60 7.75 21.25
C LEU A 34 -4.12 7.74 19.79
N SER A 35 -2.81 7.54 19.56
CA SER A 35 -2.28 6.99 18.31
C SER A 35 -2.94 5.63 18.08
N LYS A 36 -4.14 5.74 17.50
CA LYS A 36 -5.01 4.76 16.87
C LYS A 36 -4.54 3.33 17.09
N LYS A 37 -5.21 2.59 17.97
CA LYS A 37 -5.19 1.13 17.92
C LYS A 37 -5.62 0.75 16.50
N GLU A 38 -4.67 0.29 15.70
CA GLU A 38 -4.85 -0.02 14.30
C GLU A 38 -5.84 -1.18 14.14
N MET A 39 -6.58 -1.20 13.02
CA MET A 39 -7.61 -2.22 12.82
C MET A 39 -6.97 -3.47 12.25
N ASP A 40 -6.94 -4.55 13.02
CA ASP A 40 -6.68 -5.88 12.47
C ASP A 40 -7.90 -6.36 11.65
N TYR A 41 -8.09 -5.72 10.50
CA TYR A 41 -9.22 -5.98 9.59
C TYR A 41 -9.19 -7.41 9.06
N LYS A 42 -8.01 -8.04 9.03
CA LYS A 42 -7.83 -9.42 8.61
C LYS A 42 -8.46 -10.38 9.61
N GLU A 43 -8.27 -10.17 10.91
CA GLU A 43 -8.94 -11.00 11.92
C GLU A 43 -10.40 -10.59 12.16
N ILE A 44 -10.72 -9.28 12.14
CA ILE A 44 -12.09 -8.79 12.32
C ILE A 44 -13.04 -9.33 11.24
N SER A 45 -12.61 -9.39 9.98
CA SER A 45 -13.42 -9.89 8.86
C SER A 45 -12.70 -10.99 8.07
N LYS A 46 -12.23 -12.00 8.80
CA LYS A 46 -11.43 -13.11 8.27
C LYS A 46 -12.01 -13.80 7.05
N LYS A 47 -13.32 -14.03 7.03
CA LYS A 47 -13.98 -14.71 5.90
C LYS A 47 -13.95 -13.83 4.64
N THR A 48 -14.38 -12.57 4.75
CA THR A 48 -14.44 -11.64 3.62
C THR A 48 -13.06 -11.34 3.07
N VAL A 49 -12.11 -11.02 3.95
CA VAL A 49 -10.72 -10.75 3.56
C VAL A 49 -10.04 -12.02 3.05
N GLY A 50 -10.36 -13.18 3.62
CA GLY A 50 -9.88 -14.48 3.16
C GLY A 50 -10.27 -14.78 1.72
N TYR A 51 -11.48 -14.43 1.28
CA TYR A 51 -11.88 -14.60 -0.12
C TYR A 51 -11.07 -13.74 -1.10
N LEU A 52 -10.64 -12.53 -0.69
CA LEU A 52 -9.75 -11.71 -1.51
C LEU A 52 -8.38 -12.39 -1.69
N TYR A 53 -7.80 -12.94 -0.62
CA TYR A 53 -6.56 -13.70 -0.73
C TYR A 53 -6.72 -15.03 -1.49
N GLN A 54 -7.88 -15.67 -1.40
CA GLN A 54 -8.18 -16.86 -2.19
C GLN A 54 -8.25 -16.54 -3.69
N ALA A 55 -8.87 -15.42 -4.06
CA ALA A 55 -8.85 -14.93 -5.44
C ALA A 55 -7.43 -14.66 -5.91
N HIS A 56 -6.59 -14.02 -5.07
CA HIS A 56 -5.17 -13.80 -5.37
C HIS A 56 -4.46 -15.14 -5.62
N SER A 57 -4.60 -16.10 -4.70
CA SER A 57 -4.01 -17.43 -4.84
C SER A 57 -4.45 -18.13 -6.12
N SER A 58 -5.73 -18.01 -6.51
CA SER A 58 -6.25 -18.58 -7.76
C SER A 58 -5.53 -18.01 -8.97
N ILE A 59 -5.39 -16.67 -9.04
CA ILE A 59 -4.69 -15.98 -10.14
C ILE A 59 -3.23 -16.43 -10.22
N ARG A 60 -2.55 -16.60 -9.07
CA ARG A 60 -1.14 -17.02 -8.99
C ARG A 60 -0.90 -18.48 -9.42
N THR A 61 -1.96 -19.29 -9.46
CA THR A 61 -1.95 -20.66 -9.99
C THR A 61 -2.44 -20.77 -11.43
N SER A 62 -2.76 -19.64 -12.07
CA SER A 62 -3.15 -19.61 -13.48
C SER A 62 -1.97 -19.90 -14.41
N GLU A 63 -2.25 -20.05 -15.70
CA GLU A 63 -1.23 -20.26 -16.74
C GLU A 63 -0.49 -18.97 -17.11
N MET A 64 -0.90 -17.83 -16.55
CA MET A 64 -0.27 -16.55 -16.80
C MET A 64 1.10 -16.48 -16.10
N ASP A 65 2.08 -15.84 -16.76
CA ASP A 65 3.40 -15.59 -16.17
C ASP A 65 3.28 -14.78 -14.86
N ASN A 66 3.65 -15.42 -13.76
CA ASN A 66 3.64 -14.84 -12.43
C ASN A 66 4.56 -13.62 -12.28
N THR A 67 5.61 -13.51 -13.11
CA THR A 67 6.48 -12.33 -13.17
C THR A 67 5.73 -11.12 -13.72
N LEU A 68 4.88 -11.31 -14.73
CA LEU A 68 4.05 -10.25 -15.30
C LEU A 68 2.92 -9.83 -14.35
N ILE A 69 2.32 -10.79 -13.64
CA ILE A 69 1.35 -10.51 -12.57
C ILE A 69 2.02 -9.65 -11.48
N ALA A 70 3.16 -10.07 -10.95
CA ALA A 70 3.88 -9.32 -9.91
C ALA A 70 4.35 -7.94 -10.39
N LEU A 71 4.70 -7.80 -11.68
CA LEU A 71 5.02 -6.51 -12.31
C LEU A 71 3.83 -5.55 -12.27
N ALA A 72 2.63 -6.02 -12.63
CA ALA A 72 1.41 -5.22 -12.53
C ALA A 72 1.10 -4.87 -11.06
N GLU A 73 1.20 -5.83 -10.16
CA GLU A 73 0.92 -5.65 -8.73
C GLU A 73 1.83 -4.61 -8.06
N LEU A 74 3.12 -4.62 -8.38
CA LEU A 74 4.04 -3.58 -7.95
C LEU A 74 3.67 -2.22 -8.55
N ARG A 75 3.36 -2.15 -9.85
CA ARG A 75 3.00 -0.90 -10.51
C ARG A 75 1.75 -0.26 -9.88
N ILE A 76 0.72 -1.04 -9.62
CA ILE A 76 -0.51 -0.58 -8.97
C ILE A 76 -0.22 -0.09 -7.55
N SER A 77 0.63 -0.82 -6.82
CA SER A 77 1.05 -0.45 -5.48
C SER A 77 1.77 0.91 -5.46
N GLN A 78 2.59 1.19 -6.48
CA GLN A 78 3.24 2.49 -6.67
C GLN A 78 2.23 3.60 -6.98
N LEU A 79 1.27 3.34 -7.88
CA LEU A 79 0.21 4.31 -8.23
C LEU A 79 -0.67 4.66 -7.02
N ASN A 80 -1.05 3.65 -6.23
CA ASN A 80 -1.89 3.80 -5.04
C ASN A 80 -1.12 4.32 -3.82
N GLY A 81 0.22 4.30 -3.83
CA GLY A 81 1.05 4.70 -2.70
C GLY A 81 1.04 3.72 -1.52
N CYS A 82 0.77 2.43 -1.75
CA CYS A 82 0.86 1.42 -0.68
C CYS A 82 2.33 1.05 -0.40
N SER A 83 2.97 1.70 0.56
CA SER A 83 4.39 1.46 0.91
C SER A 83 4.70 -0.01 1.23
N TYR A 84 3.86 -0.66 2.04
CA TYR A 84 3.99 -2.08 2.35
C TYR A 84 3.93 -2.96 1.09
N CYS A 85 2.93 -2.72 0.25
CA CYS A 85 2.71 -3.51 -0.95
C CYS A 85 3.84 -3.29 -1.97
N CYS A 86 4.38 -2.06 -2.06
CA CYS A 86 5.55 -1.77 -2.87
C CYS A 86 6.77 -2.59 -2.43
N SER A 87 7.06 -2.60 -1.13
CA SER A 87 8.17 -3.40 -0.58
C SER A 87 7.97 -4.89 -0.84
N PHE A 88 6.76 -5.40 -0.60
CA PHE A 88 6.40 -6.80 -0.81
C PHE A 88 6.60 -7.24 -2.26
N HIS A 89 5.95 -6.58 -3.23
CA HIS A 89 6.02 -6.99 -4.64
C HIS A 89 7.38 -6.69 -5.28
N ALA A 90 8.13 -5.69 -4.80
CA ALA A 90 9.51 -5.48 -5.23
C ALA A 90 10.42 -6.64 -4.78
N ASN A 91 10.25 -7.14 -3.54
CA ASN A 91 10.99 -8.32 -3.09
C ASN A 91 10.58 -9.58 -3.86
N GLU A 92 9.28 -9.77 -4.09
CA GLU A 92 8.76 -10.88 -4.87
C GLU A 92 9.35 -10.92 -6.29
N LEU A 93 9.42 -9.77 -6.99
CA LEU A 93 10.06 -9.69 -8.31
C LEU A 93 11.55 -10.01 -8.27
N ARG A 94 12.28 -9.62 -7.21
CA ARG A 94 13.69 -9.98 -7.02
C ARG A 94 13.86 -11.48 -6.83
N GLU A 95 12.98 -12.11 -6.05
CA GLU A 95 12.98 -13.55 -5.82
C GLU A 95 12.71 -14.34 -7.11
N MET A 96 11.92 -13.76 -8.03
CA MET A 96 11.70 -14.30 -9.39
C MET A 96 12.85 -14.03 -10.36
N GLY A 97 13.91 -13.34 -9.93
CA GLY A 97 15.08 -13.06 -10.75
C GLY A 97 14.97 -11.82 -11.65
N MET A 98 13.99 -10.93 -11.41
CA MET A 98 13.97 -9.63 -12.09
C MET A 98 15.10 -8.74 -11.56
N GLU A 99 15.89 -8.19 -12.48
CA GLU A 99 16.99 -7.29 -12.16
C GLU A 99 16.51 -6.07 -11.35
N LEU A 100 17.24 -5.75 -10.26
CA LEU A 100 16.94 -4.59 -9.41
C LEU A 100 16.85 -3.30 -10.23
N SER A 101 17.75 -3.12 -11.18
CA SER A 101 17.77 -1.93 -12.05
C SER A 101 16.53 -1.79 -12.95
N LEU A 102 15.83 -2.89 -13.24
CA LEU A 102 14.57 -2.86 -13.99
C LEU A 102 13.40 -2.51 -13.05
N ILE A 103 13.39 -3.09 -11.84
CA ILE A 103 12.40 -2.79 -10.79
C ILE A 103 12.38 -1.30 -10.44
N ASP A 104 13.57 -0.71 -10.25
CA ASP A 104 13.72 0.72 -9.91
C ASP A 104 13.20 1.65 -11.02
N LYS A 105 13.17 1.18 -12.28
CA LYS A 105 12.69 1.94 -13.44
C LYS A 105 11.20 1.82 -13.68
N ILE A 106 10.48 0.91 -13.00
CA ILE A 106 9.04 0.68 -13.21
C ILE A 106 8.24 1.98 -13.12
N PRO A 107 8.44 2.89 -12.13
CA PRO A 107 7.70 4.14 -12.08
C PRO A 107 7.80 5.02 -13.34
N GLY A 108 8.94 4.94 -14.03
CA GLY A 108 9.28 5.71 -15.22
C GLY A 108 9.28 4.91 -16.52
N TYR A 109 8.60 3.75 -16.57
CA TYR A 109 8.71 2.83 -17.71
C TYR A 109 8.41 3.45 -19.08
N LYS A 110 7.52 4.46 -19.14
CA LYS A 110 7.17 5.19 -20.38
C LYS A 110 8.36 5.92 -21.02
N HIS A 111 9.42 6.16 -20.25
CA HIS A 111 10.65 6.82 -20.69
C HIS A 111 11.86 5.87 -20.68
N SER A 112 11.62 4.56 -20.71
CA SER A 112 12.64 3.53 -20.65
C SER A 112 12.52 2.55 -21.82
N VAL A 113 13.65 2.17 -22.40
CA VAL A 113 13.76 1.10 -23.40
C VAL A 113 14.13 -0.25 -22.78
N SER A 114 14.23 -0.33 -21.44
CA SER A 114 14.68 -1.54 -20.74
C SER A 114 13.61 -2.64 -20.63
N PHE A 115 12.35 -2.33 -20.94
CA PHE A 115 11.22 -3.24 -20.80
C PHE A 115 10.89 -3.92 -22.14
N SER A 116 10.50 -5.20 -22.09
CA SER A 116 10.00 -5.90 -23.27
C SER A 116 8.64 -5.33 -23.71
N PRO A 117 8.21 -5.53 -24.97
CA PRO A 117 6.88 -5.11 -25.43
C PRO A 117 5.75 -5.63 -24.55
N LYS A 118 5.81 -6.91 -24.13
CA LYS A 118 4.83 -7.50 -23.20
C LYS A 118 4.82 -6.81 -21.83
N GLN A 119 5.99 -6.52 -21.26
CA GLN A 119 6.09 -5.82 -19.98
C GLN A 119 5.52 -4.40 -20.08
N VAL A 120 5.82 -3.67 -21.15
CA VAL A 120 5.26 -2.33 -21.40
C VAL A 120 3.74 -2.40 -21.51
N LEU A 121 3.20 -3.42 -22.20
CA LEU A 121 1.76 -3.58 -22.36
C LEU A 121 1.06 -3.88 -21.04
N VAL A 122 1.64 -4.73 -20.19
CA VAL A 122 1.16 -5.00 -18.82
C VAL A 122 1.17 -3.72 -17.97
N LEU A 123 2.25 -2.92 -18.03
CA LEU A 123 2.35 -1.66 -17.28
C LEU A 123 1.36 -0.61 -17.76
N ARG A 124 1.13 -0.50 -19.07
CA ARG A 124 0.10 0.37 -19.67
C ARG A 124 -1.29 -0.05 -19.25
N TRP A 125 -1.58 -1.36 -19.27
CA TRP A 125 -2.87 -1.88 -18.84
C TRP A 125 -3.11 -1.64 -17.34
N ALA A 126 -2.10 -1.85 -16.50
CA ALA A 126 -2.17 -1.57 -15.07
C ALA A 126 -2.45 -0.08 -14.79
N ASP A 127 -1.77 0.84 -15.50
CA ASP A 127 -2.04 2.28 -15.43
C ASP A 127 -3.48 2.59 -15.83
N ALA A 128 -3.93 2.06 -16.98
CA ALA A 128 -5.22 2.39 -17.57
C ALA A 128 -6.41 1.87 -16.74
N VAL A 129 -6.36 0.60 -16.30
CA VAL A 129 -7.42 0.01 -15.47
C VAL A 129 -7.46 0.65 -14.08
N THR A 130 -6.30 0.99 -13.50
CA THR A 130 -6.25 1.68 -12.20
C THR A 130 -6.77 3.12 -12.29
N GLY A 131 -6.42 3.82 -13.37
CA GLY A 131 -6.82 5.21 -13.61
C GLY A 131 -8.19 5.37 -14.27
N LEU A 132 -8.81 4.29 -14.74
CA LEU A 132 -10.03 4.28 -15.56
C LEU A 132 -9.93 5.24 -16.75
N THR A 133 -8.85 5.13 -17.53
CA THR A 133 -8.57 6.03 -18.66
C THR A 133 -9.33 5.64 -19.92
N GLU A 134 -9.54 6.60 -20.82
CA GLU A 134 -10.32 6.41 -22.06
C GLU A 134 -9.65 5.47 -23.08
N ASP A 135 -8.34 5.22 -22.96
CA ASP A 135 -7.56 4.39 -23.89
C ASP A 135 -7.66 2.87 -23.62
N MET A 136 -8.46 2.44 -22.63
CA MET A 136 -8.62 1.01 -22.29
C MET A 136 -9.11 0.16 -23.48
N GLU A 137 -10.02 0.67 -24.31
CA GLU A 137 -10.51 -0.09 -25.47
C GLU A 137 -9.38 -0.38 -26.47
N VAL A 138 -8.54 0.62 -26.75
CA VAL A 138 -7.39 0.48 -27.64
C VAL A 138 -6.35 -0.48 -27.06
N LEU A 139 -6.06 -0.35 -25.76
CA LEU A 139 -5.13 -1.24 -25.05
C LEU A 139 -5.62 -2.69 -25.01
N LEU A 140 -6.92 -2.91 -24.88
CA LEU A 140 -7.50 -4.24 -24.89
C LEU A 140 -7.28 -4.93 -26.25
N GLU A 141 -7.42 -4.20 -27.35
CA GLU A 141 -7.12 -4.72 -28.69
C GLU A 141 -5.63 -4.97 -28.92
N GLU A 142 -4.74 -4.23 -28.25
CA GLU A 142 -3.30 -4.55 -28.22
C GLU A 142 -3.02 -5.82 -27.39
N LEU A 143 -3.64 -5.96 -26.22
CA LEU A 143 -3.50 -7.14 -25.35
C LEU A 143 -3.92 -8.43 -26.04
N LYS A 144 -5.04 -8.42 -26.78
CA LYS A 144 -5.55 -9.58 -27.53
C LYS A 144 -4.58 -10.12 -28.58
N LYS A 145 -3.56 -9.34 -28.97
CA LYS A 145 -2.52 -9.78 -29.91
C LYS A 145 -1.38 -10.55 -29.22
N GLU A 146 -1.18 -10.32 -27.92
CA GLU A 146 -0.02 -10.81 -27.16
C GLU A 146 -0.40 -11.83 -26.07
N PHE A 147 -1.66 -11.84 -25.64
CA PHE A 147 -2.21 -12.64 -24.56
C PHE A 147 -3.51 -13.31 -24.99
N SER A 148 -3.76 -14.50 -24.45
CA SER A 148 -5.07 -15.16 -24.55
C SER A 148 -6.13 -14.38 -23.77
N GLU A 149 -7.40 -14.56 -24.13
CA GLU A 149 -8.52 -13.95 -23.39
C GLU A 149 -8.51 -14.32 -21.91
N LYS A 150 -8.14 -15.56 -21.59
CA LYS A 150 -8.00 -16.04 -20.21
C LYS A 150 -6.90 -15.27 -19.47
N GLU A 151 -5.71 -15.12 -20.04
CA GLU A 151 -4.62 -14.33 -19.43
C GLU A 151 -5.03 -12.85 -19.23
N ILE A 152 -5.78 -12.26 -20.15
CA ILE A 152 -6.29 -10.89 -20.01
C ILE A 152 -7.25 -10.79 -18.82
N VAL A 153 -8.14 -11.78 -18.65
CA VAL A 153 -9.05 -11.85 -17.49
C VAL A 153 -8.26 -12.00 -16.18
N GLU A 154 -7.26 -12.88 -16.14
CA GLU A 154 -6.42 -13.08 -14.94
C GLU A 154 -5.63 -11.81 -14.59
N LEU A 155 -5.01 -11.17 -15.58
CA LEU A 155 -4.29 -9.91 -15.41
C LEU A 155 -5.21 -8.81 -14.87
N THR A 156 -6.38 -8.62 -15.50
CA THR A 156 -7.34 -7.58 -15.10
C THR A 156 -7.92 -7.85 -13.71
N SER A 157 -8.11 -9.13 -13.37
CA SER A 157 -8.55 -9.56 -12.04
C SER A 157 -7.48 -9.26 -10.98
N SER A 158 -6.20 -9.56 -11.25
CA SER A 158 -5.09 -9.18 -10.37
C SER A 158 -5.02 -7.66 -10.20
N ILE A 159 -5.15 -6.90 -11.29
CA ILE A 159 -5.10 -5.43 -11.22
C ILE A 159 -6.22 -4.88 -10.32
N SER A 160 -7.44 -5.38 -10.51
CA SER A 160 -8.62 -4.98 -9.73
C SER A 160 -8.49 -5.38 -8.26
N LEU A 161 -8.02 -6.60 -8.01
CA LEU A 161 -7.82 -7.12 -6.67
C LEU A 161 -6.72 -6.35 -5.91
N MET A 162 -5.61 -6.04 -6.58
CA MET A 162 -4.52 -5.28 -5.97
C MET A 162 -4.96 -3.86 -5.62
N ASN A 163 -5.79 -3.25 -6.46
CA ASN A 163 -6.46 -1.99 -6.14
C ASN A 163 -7.28 -2.07 -4.84
N ALA A 164 -8.04 -3.16 -4.64
CA ALA A 164 -8.78 -3.38 -3.40
C ALA A 164 -7.85 -3.63 -2.19
N LEU A 165 -6.86 -4.50 -2.34
CA LEU A 165 -5.93 -4.87 -1.26
C LEU A 165 -5.07 -3.69 -0.80
N ASN A 166 -4.58 -2.87 -1.73
CA ASN A 166 -3.88 -1.62 -1.42
C ASN A 166 -4.76 -0.68 -0.59
N ARG A 167 -6.02 -0.49 -0.99
CA ARG A 167 -6.97 0.38 -0.26
C ARG A 167 -7.25 -0.12 1.14
N LEU A 168 -7.46 -1.43 1.32
CA LEU A 168 -7.62 -2.03 2.65
C LEU A 168 -6.38 -1.80 3.51
N ARG A 169 -5.19 -2.03 2.96
CA ARG A 169 -3.92 -1.87 3.68
C ARG A 169 -3.69 -0.41 4.10
N ILE A 170 -3.90 0.54 3.19
CA ILE A 170 -3.68 1.98 3.45
C ILE A 170 -4.69 2.53 4.47
N SER A 171 -5.96 2.13 4.36
CA SER A 171 -7.04 2.72 5.15
C SER A 171 -7.22 2.09 6.54
N LEU A 172 -6.98 0.78 6.66
CA LEU A 172 -7.28 0.01 7.88
C LEU A 172 -6.03 -0.60 8.53
N GLY A 173 -5.01 -0.92 7.73
CA GLY A 173 -3.85 -1.64 8.21
C GLY A 173 -2.85 -0.77 8.96
N ASP A 174 -1.93 -1.46 9.63
CA ASP A 174 -0.88 -0.84 10.42
C ASP A 174 0.03 0.05 9.58
N LYS A 175 0.32 1.24 10.11
CA LYS A 175 1.26 2.19 9.56
C LYS A 175 2.64 1.90 10.13
N PHE A 176 3.52 1.44 9.25
CA PHE A 176 4.94 1.21 9.53
C PHE A 176 5.66 2.50 9.91
#